data_AF-A0A1I2AFE9-F1
#
_entry.id   AF-A0A1I2AFE9-F1
#
_cell.length_a   1.000
_cell.length_b   1.000
_cell.length_c   1.000
_cell.angle_alpha   90.00
_cell.angle_beta   90.00
_cell.angle_gamma   90.00
#
_symmetry.space_group_name_H-M   'P 1'
#
loop_
_entity.id
_entity.type
_entity.pdbx_description
1 polymer ?
#
loop_
_entity_poly.entity_id
_entity_poly.type
_entity_poly.pdbx_seq_one_letter_code
_entity_poly.pdbx_strand_id
1 'polypeptide(L)' 'MAMEQVIQTFKQKNAGERLPVVRLEIDYELVSLHDAMQAGDLEEMKHSKERLQLLREEWLRLTKPVPL' A
#
# COMPACT_ATOMS: atom_id res chain seq x y z
N MET A 1 -9.56 6.31 14.33
CA MET A 1 -10.31 6.72 13.12
C MET A 1 -9.78 8.07 12.64
N ALA A 2 -8.87 8.05 11.68
CA ALA A 2 -8.41 9.26 10.97
C ALA A 2 -7.78 8.85 9.63
N MET A 3 -6.89 7.84 9.66
CA MET A 3 -6.19 7.38 8.45
C MET A 3 -7.09 6.61 7.48
N GLU A 4 -7.94 5.71 7.98
CA GLU A 4 -8.87 4.94 7.13
C GLU A 4 -9.81 5.84 6.32
N GLN A 5 -10.27 6.95 6.91
CA GLN A 5 -11.14 7.90 6.22
C GLN A 5 -10.38 8.72 5.18
N VAL A 6 -9.11 9.08 5.43
CA VAL A 6 -8.27 9.76 4.44
C VAL A 6 -8.02 8.84 3.24
N ILE A 7 -7.70 7.57 3.48
CA ILE A 7 -7.51 6.55 2.43
C ILE A 7 -8.81 6.34 1.64
N GLN A 8 -9.96 6.27 2.31
CA GLN A 8 -11.27 6.13 1.66
C GLN A 8 -11.66 7.36 0.83
N THR A 9 -11.31 8.57 1.28
CA THR A 9 -11.63 9.81 0.56
C THR A 9 -10.80 9.96 -0.71
N PHE A 10 -9.53 9.54 -0.66
CA PHE A 10 -8.65 9.49 -1.84
C PHE A 10 -9.07 8.44 -2.87
N LYS A 11 -9.70 7.34 -2.46
CA LYS A 11 -10.22 6.32 -3.38
C LYS A 11 -11.35 6.82 -4.30
N GLN A 12 -12.02 7.95 -3.96
CA GLN A 12 -13.19 8.43 -4.71
C GLN A 12 -12.88 9.43 -5.85
N LYS A 13 -11.64 9.90 -6.02
CA LYS A 13 -11.31 10.95 -7.01
C LYS A 13 -10.27 10.49 -8.04
N ASN A 14 -10.76 10.08 -9.21
CA ASN A 14 -10.06 10.02 -10.50
C ASN A 14 -8.77 9.17 -10.60
N ALA A 15 -8.63 8.45 -11.72
CA ALA A 15 -7.49 7.58 -12.03
C ALA A 15 -6.09 8.25 -11.97
N GLY A 16 -5.99 9.58 -11.87
CA GLY A 16 -4.75 10.32 -11.65
C GLY A 16 -4.22 10.33 -10.21
N GLU A 17 -5.04 10.00 -9.21
CA GLU A 17 -4.64 10.06 -7.78
C GLU A 17 -4.19 8.71 -7.20
N ARG A 18 -4.36 7.59 -7.93
CA ARG A 18 -4.08 6.26 -7.36
C ARG A 18 -2.59 6.01 -7.12
N LEU A 19 -1.70 6.52 -7.97
CA LEU A 19 -0.25 6.31 -7.81
C LEU A 19 0.28 6.92 -6.49
N PRO A 20 -0.01 8.20 -6.15
CA PRO A 20 0.30 8.74 -4.82
C PRO A 20 -0.29 7.93 -3.66
N VAL A 21 -1.52 7.42 -3.82
CA VAL A 21 -2.20 6.65 -2.78
C VAL A 21 -1.56 5.28 -2.57
N VAL A 22 -1.22 4.57 -3.65
CA VAL A 22 -0.50 3.29 -3.56
C VAL A 22 0.87 3.50 -2.92
N ARG A 23 1.55 4.62 -3.18
CA ARG A 23 2.80 4.96 -2.48
C ARG A 23 2.58 5.05 -0.96
N LEU A 24 1.56 5.80 -0.55
CA LEU A 24 1.22 5.98 0.85
C LEU A 24 0.83 4.65 1.53
N GLU A 25 0.05 3.82 0.84
CA GLU A 25 -0.33 2.49 1.32
C GLU A 25 0.91 1.58 1.50
N ILE A 26 1.89 1.65 0.59
CA ILE A 26 3.18 0.93 0.73
C ILE A 26 3.96 1.45 1.94
N ASP A 27 4.10 2.77 2.08
CA ASP A 27 4.83 3.39 3.20
C ASP A 27 4.19 2.97 4.55
N TYR A 28 2.86 2.95 4.64
CA TYR A 28 2.14 2.51 5.83
C TYR A 28 2.34 1.02 6.11
N GLU A 29 2.22 0.15 5.12
CA GLU A 29 2.39 -1.29 5.32
C GLU A 29 3.83 -1.66 5.68
N LEU A 30 4.83 -0.89 5.22
CA LEU A 30 6.22 -1.05 5.67
C LEU A 30 6.39 -0.70 7.15
N VAL A 31 5.67 0.29 7.68
CA VAL A 31 5.64 0.59 9.11
C VAL A 31 5.01 -0.58 9.88
N SER A 32 3.86 -1.08 9.43
CA SER A 32 3.23 -2.27 10.03
C SER A 32 4.16 -3.48 10.06
N LEU A 33 4.86 -3.74 8.95
CA LEU A 33 5.84 -4.82 8.87
C LEU A 33 7.00 -4.62 9.85
N HIS A 34 7.52 -3.40 9.95
CA HIS A 34 8.59 -3.08 10.89
C HIS A 34 8.14 -3.33 12.34
N ASP A 35 6.95 -2.89 12.71
CA ASP A 35 6.43 -3.07 14.08
C ASP A 35 6.19 -4.56 14.38
N ALA A 36 5.65 -5.33 13.42
CA ALA A 36 5.51 -6.77 13.55
C ALA A 36 6.88 -7.48 13.71
N MET A 37 7.91 -7.02 12.97
CA MET A 37 9.28 -7.52 13.12
C MET A 37 9.86 -7.22 14.50
N GLN A 38 9.61 -6.03 15.05
CA GLN A 38 10.04 -5.67 16.40
C GLN A 38 9.33 -6.50 17.48
N ALA A 39 8.04 -6.79 17.27
CA ALA A 39 7.24 -7.62 18.17
C ALA A 39 7.51 -9.13 18.03
N GLY A 40 8.19 -9.56 16.96
CA GLY A 40 8.37 -10.98 16.63
C GLY A 40 7.08 -11.67 16.18
N ASP A 41 6.09 -10.90 15.72
CA ASP A 41 4.80 -11.42 15.27
C ASP A 41 4.89 -11.96 13.84
N LEU A 42 5.15 -13.27 13.75
CA LEU A 42 5.36 -13.94 12.46
C LEU A 42 4.12 -13.95 11.56
N GLU A 43 2.92 -13.96 12.14
CA GLU A 43 1.67 -13.97 11.36
C GLU A 43 1.39 -12.58 10.78
N GLU A 44 1.55 -11.50 11.57
CA GLU A 44 1.40 -10.14 11.04
C GLU A 44 2.51 -9.82 10.04
N MET A 45 3.75 -10.28 10.28
CA MET A 45 4.83 -10.16 9.29
C MET A 45 4.48 -10.83 7.95
N LYS A 46 3.83 -12.00 7.99
CA LYS A 46 3.40 -12.71 6.78
C LYS A 46 2.30 -11.92 6.06
N HIS A 47 1.27 -11.48 6.79
CA HIS A 47 0.18 -10.69 6.23
C HIS A 47 0.66 -9.36 5.64
N SER A 48 1.55 -8.64 6.31
CA SER A 48 2.12 -7.40 5.78
C SER A 48 2.90 -7.63 4.49
N LYS A 49 3.66 -8.73 4.39
CA LYS A 49 4.37 -9.09 3.16
C LYS A 49 3.41 -9.43 2.01
N GLU A 50 2.32 -10.13 2.30
CA GLU A 50 1.28 -10.42 1.30
C GLU A 50 0.62 -9.13 0.78
N ARG A 51 0.28 -8.20 1.68
CA ARG A 51 -0.29 -6.89 1.32
C ARG A 51 0.69 -6.05 0.49
N LEU A 52 1.96 -5.99 0.89
CA LEU A 52 3.02 -5.29 0.14
C LEU A 52 3.18 -5.85 -1.27
N GLN A 53 3.07 -7.17 -1.45
CA GLN A 53 3.14 -7.79 -2.76
C GLN A 53 1.99 -7.35 -3.67
N LEU A 54 0.76 -7.28 -3.15
CA LEU A 54 -0.41 -6.78 -3.92
C LEU A 54 -0.26 -5.31 -4.30
N LEU A 55 0.19 -4.47 -3.36
CA LEU A 55 0.44 -3.04 -3.61
C LEU A 55 1.55 -2.83 -4.62
N ARG A 56 2.62 -3.64 -4.58
CA ARG A 56 3.70 -3.62 -5.56
C ARG A 56 3.20 -3.97 -6.96
N GLU A 57 2.35 -4.98 -7.09
CA GLU A 57 1.77 -5.34 -8.39
C GLU A 57 0.90 -4.22 -8.94
N GLU A 58 0.11 -3.56 -8.08
CA GLU A 58 -0.66 -2.38 -8.47
C GLU A 58 0.23 -1.22 -8.90
N TRP A 59 1.26 -0.90 -8.12
CA TRP A 59 2.25 0.11 -8.47
C TRP A 59 2.83 -0.13 -9.86
N LEU A 60 3.29 -1.36 -10.12
CA LEU A 60 3.85 -1.73 -11.42
C LEU A 60 2.84 -1.60 -12.56
N ARG A 61 1.56 -1.91 -12.34
CA ARG A 61 0.50 -1.68 -13.35
C ARG A 61 0.32 -0.20 -13.65
N LEU A 62 0.37 0.66 -12.63
CA LEU A 62 0.19 2.10 -12.76
C LEU A 62 1.43 2.81 -13.34
N THR A 63 2.63 2.28 -13.14
CA THR A 63 3.89 2.87 -13.64
C THR A 63 4.37 2.28 -14.95
N LYS A 64 3.76 1.19 -15.46
CA LYS A 64 4.16 0.63 -16.76
C LYS A 64 3.85 1.65 -17.87
N PRO A 65 4.84 2.03 -18.70
CA PRO A 65 4.55 2.83 -19.87
C PRO A 65 3.64 2.03 -20.81
N VAL A 66 2.56 2.67 -21.29
CA VAL A 66 1.75 2.11 -22.38
C VAL A 66 2.67 2.04 -23.60
N PRO A 67 2.84 0.86 -24.25
CA PRO A 67 3.59 0.80 -25.50
C PRO A 67 2.88 1.66 -26.55
N LEU A 68 3.63 2.57 -27.18
CA LEU A 68 3.20 3.43 -28.29
C LEU A 68 2.76 2.60 -29.51
#